data_AF-A0A6I9XI07-F1
#
_entry.id   AF-A0A6I9XI07-F1
#
_cell.length_a   1.000
_cell.length_b   1.000
_cell.length_c   1.000
_cell.angle_alpha   90.00
_cell.angle_beta   90.00
_cell.angle_gamma   90.00
#
_symmetry.space_group_name_H-M   'P 1'
#
loop_
_entity.id
_entity.type
_entity.pdbx_description
1 polymer ?
#
loop_
_entity_poly.entity_id
_entity_poly.type
_entity_poly.pdbx_seq_one_letter_code
_entity_poly.pdbx_strand_id
1 'polypeptide(L)'
;MAEAELHKERLQAIAEKRKRQTEIEGKRQQLEDQILQLQHFKSKALREKWLMQGIPASSPAEEEARKRQSEEDELKVKKLEGNIHRLEQEIGKLECEESQISAKEQIILEKLKETEKSFEDLQKIFLSP
;
A
#
# COMPACT_ATOMS: atom_id res chain seq x y z
N MET A 1 -38.47 0.81 4.96
CA MET A 1 -37.81 0.14 3.81
C MET A 1 -36.56 0.88 3.35
N ALA A 2 -36.61 2.20 3.12
CA ALA A 2 -35.43 2.97 2.68
C ALA A 2 -34.27 3.00 3.71
N GLU A 3 -34.57 3.19 5.00
CA GLU A 3 -33.58 3.24 6.08
C GLU A 3 -32.82 1.90 6.28
N ALA A 4 -33.56 0.77 6.20
CA ALA A 4 -32.96 -0.55 6.29
C ALA A 4 -31.98 -0.85 5.13
N GLU A 5 -32.28 -0.37 3.93
CA GLU A 5 -31.34 -0.48 2.79
C GLU A 5 -30.12 0.44 3.00
N LEU A 6 -30.27 1.66 3.54
CA LEU A 6 -29.12 2.52 3.88
C LEU A 6 -28.21 1.89 4.95
N HIS A 7 -28.77 1.26 5.99
CA HIS A 7 -27.97 0.53 6.97
C HIS A 7 -27.21 -0.65 6.33
N LYS A 8 -27.84 -1.38 5.42
CA LYS A 8 -27.21 -2.48 4.68
C LYS A 8 -26.09 -1.99 3.77
N GLU A 9 -26.31 -0.90 3.02
CA GLU A 9 -25.28 -0.25 2.21
C GLU A 9 -24.10 0.22 3.06
N ARG A 10 -24.36 0.80 4.24
CA ARG A 10 -23.32 1.20 5.20
C ARG A 10 -22.48 0.01 5.66
N LEU A 11 -23.13 -1.10 6.05
CA LEU A 11 -22.42 -2.32 6.47
C LEU A 11 -21.57 -2.90 5.35
N GLN A 12 -22.07 -2.87 4.11
CA GLN A 12 -21.29 -3.28 2.93
C GLN A 12 -20.07 -2.38 2.73
N ALA A 13 -20.23 -1.05 2.79
CA ALA A 13 -19.11 -0.11 2.66
C ALA A 13 -18.04 -0.33 3.74
N ILE A 14 -18.44 -0.61 4.99
CA ILE A 14 -17.50 -0.93 6.07
C ILE A 14 -16.75 -2.23 5.80
N ALA A 15 -17.43 -3.27 5.31
CA ALA A 15 -16.80 -4.54 4.98
C ALA A 15 -15.80 -4.39 3.82
N GLU A 16 -16.17 -3.65 2.78
CA GLU A 16 -15.29 -3.33 1.66
C GLU A 16 -14.07 -2.50 2.10
N LYS A 17 -14.28 -1.50 2.95
CA LYS A 17 -13.21 -0.69 3.55
C LYS A 17 -12.19 -1.58 4.27
N ARG A 18 -12.67 -2.46 5.16
CA ARG A 18 -11.80 -3.41 5.89
C ARG A 18 -11.02 -4.32 4.95
N LYS A 19 -11.67 -4.84 3.90
CA LYS A 19 -11.00 -5.66 2.88
C LYS A 19 -9.86 -4.89 2.21
N ARG A 20 -10.08 -3.61 1.86
CA ARG A 20 -9.03 -2.77 1.28
C ARG A 20 -7.90 -2.43 2.25
N GLN A 21 -8.22 -2.20 3.52
CA GLN A 21 -7.21 -2.00 4.57
C GLN A 21 -6.29 -3.21 4.71
N THR A 22 -6.84 -4.44 4.73
CA THR A 22 -6.02 -5.66 4.76
C THR A 22 -5.16 -5.83 3.52
N GLU A 23 -5.67 -5.47 2.34
CA GLU A 23 -4.89 -5.50 1.09
C GLU A 23 -3.73 -4.50 1.11
N ILE A 24 -3.97 -3.28 1.60
CA ILE A 24 -2.95 -2.24 1.78
C ILE A 24 -1.87 -2.72 2.76
N GLU A 25 -2.26 -3.29 3.89
CA GLU A 25 -1.33 -3.79 4.90
C GLU A 25 -0.44 -4.93 4.35
N GLY A 26 -1.05 -5.87 3.61
CA GLY A 26 -0.29 -6.93 2.93
C GLY A 26 0.71 -6.38 1.90
N LYS A 27 0.31 -5.37 1.12
CA LYS A 27 1.20 -4.70 0.16
C LYS A 27 2.32 -3.91 0.84
N ARG A 28 2.04 -3.26 1.98
CA ARG A 28 3.04 -2.56 2.79
C ARG A 28 4.08 -3.53 3.37
N GLN A 29 3.65 -4.69 3.86
CA GLN A 29 4.59 -5.73 4.30
C GLN A 29 5.48 -6.19 3.12
N GLN A 30 4.88 -6.42 1.95
CA GLN A 30 5.65 -6.77 0.75
C GLN A 30 6.66 -5.69 0.35
N LEU A 31 6.30 -4.41 0.48
CA LEU A 31 7.18 -3.28 0.22
C LEU A 31 8.36 -3.27 1.21
N GLU A 32 8.10 -3.45 2.50
CA GLU A 32 9.12 -3.51 3.54
C GLU A 32 10.11 -4.66 3.31
N ASP A 33 9.61 -5.84 2.97
CA ASP A 33 10.44 -7.01 2.63
C ASP A 33 11.36 -6.70 1.43
N GLN A 34 10.84 -6.01 0.40
CA GLN A 34 11.64 -5.62 -0.76
C GLN A 34 12.67 -4.53 -0.46
N ILE A 35 12.34 -3.57 0.40
CA ILE A 35 13.29 -2.56 0.87
C ILE A 35 14.43 -3.24 1.63
N LEU A 36 14.11 -4.17 2.53
CA LEU A 36 15.11 -4.92 3.27
C LEU A 36 15.99 -5.77 2.33
N GLN A 37 15.37 -6.45 1.37
CA GLN A 37 16.09 -7.21 0.34
C GLN A 37 17.05 -6.31 -0.46
N LEU A 38 16.61 -5.12 -0.86
CA LEU A 38 17.44 -4.16 -1.58
C LEU A 38 18.63 -3.68 -0.73
N GLN A 39 18.40 -3.37 0.54
CA GLN A 39 19.47 -2.95 1.45
C GLN A 39 20.51 -4.05 1.65
N HIS A 40 20.08 -5.28 1.94
CA HIS A 40 20.98 -6.41 2.07
C HIS A 40 21.77 -6.67 0.79
N PHE A 41 21.10 -6.60 -0.37
CA PHE A 41 21.75 -6.80 -1.65
C PHE A 41 22.81 -5.72 -1.93
N LYS A 42 22.47 -4.44 -1.73
CA LYS A 42 23.42 -3.32 -1.89
C LYS A 42 24.63 -3.46 -0.97
N SER A 43 24.41 -3.82 0.30
CA SER A 43 25.49 -4.04 1.28
C SER A 43 26.40 -5.20 0.85
N LYS A 44 25.82 -6.31 0.40
CA LYS A 44 26.56 -7.47 -0.10
C LYS A 44 27.40 -7.13 -1.33
N ALA A 45 26.80 -6.54 -2.35
CA ALA A 45 27.49 -6.17 -3.59
C ALA A 45 28.63 -5.17 -3.35
N LEU A 46 28.41 -4.18 -2.48
CA LEU A 46 29.46 -3.22 -2.10
C LEU A 46 30.62 -3.92 -1.37
N ARG A 47 30.32 -4.82 -0.44
CA ARG A 47 31.35 -5.59 0.28
C ARG A 47 32.17 -6.45 -0.68
N GLU A 48 31.52 -7.15 -1.60
CA GLU A 48 32.20 -7.98 -2.61
C GLU A 48 33.09 -7.12 -3.52
N LYS A 49 32.60 -5.95 -3.97
CA LYS A 49 33.40 -4.99 -4.74
C LYS A 49 34.64 -4.51 -3.98
N TRP A 50 34.52 -4.18 -2.69
CA TRP A 50 35.65 -3.78 -1.86
C TRP A 50 36.65 -4.91 -1.61
N LEU A 51 36.18 -6.15 -1.37
CA LEU A 51 37.05 -7.31 -1.20
C LEU A 51 37.92 -7.54 -2.45
N MET A 52 37.36 -7.34 -3.65
CA MET A 52 38.08 -7.52 -4.91
C MET A 52 39.06 -6.37 -5.23
N GLN A 53 38.79 -5.14 -4.79
CA GLN A 53 39.70 -4.00 -5.03
C GLN A 53 41.06 -4.14 -4.35
N GLY A 54 41.15 -4.89 -3.24
CA GLY A 54 42.41 -5.17 -2.55
C GLY A 54 43.27 -6.27 -3.20
N ILE A 55 42.75 -6.96 -4.21
CA ILE A 55 43.43 -8.10 -4.86
C ILE A 55 43.71 -7.71 -6.32
N PRO A 56 44.98 -7.56 -6.74
CA PRO A 56 45.30 -7.28 -8.13
C PRO A 56 44.75 -8.40 -9.02
N ALA A 57 44.11 -8.04 -10.14
CA ALA A 57 43.59 -9.02 -11.08
C ALA A 57 44.74 -9.84 -11.66
N SER A 58 44.61 -11.17 -11.62
CA SER A 58 45.64 -12.10 -12.08
C SER A 58 45.67 -12.22 -13.60
N SER A 59 44.60 -11.78 -14.28
CA SER A 59 44.48 -11.79 -15.73
C SER A 59 43.46 -10.75 -16.24
N PRO A 60 43.54 -10.35 -17.52
CA PRO A 60 42.51 -9.50 -18.15
C PRO A 60 41.10 -10.11 -18.11
N ALA A 61 41.00 -11.44 -18.16
CA ALA A 61 39.72 -12.15 -18.08
C ALA A 61 39.09 -12.01 -16.67
N GLU A 62 39.90 -11.96 -15.62
CA GLU A 62 39.43 -11.73 -14.25
C GLU A 62 38.93 -10.30 -14.07
N GLU A 63 39.63 -9.31 -14.64
CA GLU A 63 39.19 -7.91 -14.63
C GLU A 63 37.85 -7.73 -15.36
N GLU A 64 37.69 -8.37 -16.52
CA GLU A 64 36.44 -8.31 -17.28
C GLU A 64 35.27 -9.01 -16.54
N ALA A 65 35.55 -10.12 -15.85
CA ALA A 65 34.57 -10.80 -15.00
C ALA A 65 34.11 -9.90 -13.83
N ARG A 66 35.03 -9.18 -13.19
CA ARG A 66 34.71 -8.21 -12.11
C ARG A 66 33.83 -7.08 -12.64
N LYS A 67 34.11 -6.57 -13.84
CA LYS A 67 33.29 -5.54 -14.47
C LYS A 67 31.87 -6.04 -14.76
N ARG A 68 31.73 -7.23 -15.36
CA ARG A 68 30.42 -7.86 -15.63
C ARG A 68 29.62 -8.07 -14.35
N GLN A 69 30.25 -8.52 -13.27
CA GLN A 69 29.59 -8.67 -11.97
C GLN A 69 29.02 -7.34 -11.46
N SER A 70 29.80 -6.24 -11.54
CA SER A 70 29.32 -4.92 -11.13
C SER A 70 28.14 -4.44 -11.98
N GLU A 71 28.16 -4.71 -13.28
CA GLU A 71 27.04 -4.37 -14.18
C GLU A 71 25.78 -5.18 -13.85
N GLU A 72 25.91 -6.48 -13.57
CA GLU A 72 24.81 -7.34 -13.13
C GLU A 72 24.20 -6.88 -11.80
N ASP A 73 25.05 -6.50 -10.84
CA ASP A 73 24.61 -5.99 -9.55
C ASP A 73 23.84 -4.66 -9.70
N GLU A 74 24.31 -3.75 -10.55
CA GLU A 74 23.61 -2.50 -10.86
C GLU A 74 22.25 -2.75 -11.52
N LEU A 75 22.16 -3.69 -12.46
CA LEU A 75 20.90 -4.07 -13.09
C LEU A 75 19.91 -4.65 -12.07
N LYS A 76 20.41 -5.48 -11.16
CA LYS A 76 19.59 -6.09 -10.11
C LYS A 76 19.10 -5.06 -9.09
N VAL A 77 19.94 -4.09 -8.71
CA VAL A 77 19.54 -2.93 -7.90
C VAL A 77 18.41 -2.16 -8.57
N LYS A 78 18.58 -1.77 -9.85
CA LYS A 78 17.56 -1.03 -10.60
C LYS A 78 16.24 -1.79 -10.69
N LYS A 79 16.28 -3.11 -10.86
CA LYS A 79 15.08 -3.96 -10.89
C LYS A 79 14.35 -3.95 -9.55
N LEU A 80 15.08 -4.07 -8.43
CA LEU A 80 14.50 -4.03 -7.09
C LEU A 80 13.91 -2.65 -6.78
N GLU A 81 14.61 -1.57 -7.12
CA GLU A 81 14.10 -0.20 -6.99
C GLU A 81 12.84 0.03 -7.83
N GLY A 82 12.80 -0.48 -9.06
CA GLY A 82 11.61 -0.42 -9.90
C GLY A 82 10.42 -1.18 -9.31
N ASN A 83 10.65 -2.33 -8.68
CA ASN A 83 9.60 -3.10 -8.00
C ASN A 83 9.05 -2.37 -6.77
N ILE A 84 9.94 -1.79 -5.95
CA ILE A 84 9.57 -0.95 -4.79
C ILE A 84 8.69 0.21 -5.26
N HIS A 85 9.15 0.95 -6.29
CA HIS A 85 8.39 2.09 -6.80
C HIS A 85 6.99 1.69 -7.34
N ARG A 86 6.91 0.54 -8.02
CA ARG A 86 5.62 0.00 -8.46
C ARG A 86 4.71 -0.35 -7.27
N LEU A 87 5.24 -0.97 -6.22
CA LEU A 87 4.47 -1.30 -5.02
C LEU A 87 3.98 -0.03 -4.30
N GLU A 88 4.80 1.00 -4.19
CA GLU A 88 4.40 2.31 -3.63
C GLU A 88 3.21 2.90 -4.41
N GLN A 89 3.26 2.87 -5.75
CA GLN A 89 2.14 3.34 -6.58
C GLN A 89 0.88 2.48 -6.42
N GLU A 90 1.02 1.14 -6.34
CA GLU A 90 -0.10 0.24 -6.09
C GLU A 90 -0.76 0.51 -4.73
N ILE A 91 0.05 0.71 -3.68
CA ILE A 91 -0.43 1.09 -2.34
C ILE A 91 -1.19 2.43 -2.40
N GLY A 92 -0.62 3.45 -3.03
CA GLY A 92 -1.26 4.76 -3.13
C GLY A 92 -2.61 4.72 -3.86
N LYS A 93 -2.74 3.88 -4.89
CA LYS A 93 -4.04 3.63 -5.57
C LYS A 93 -5.05 2.98 -4.63
N LEU A 94 -4.64 1.95 -3.89
CA LEU A 94 -5.50 1.27 -2.92
C LEU A 94 -5.95 2.21 -1.79
N GLU A 95 -5.06 3.09 -1.31
CA GLU A 95 -5.38 4.09 -0.29
C GLU A 95 -6.40 5.12 -0.79
N CYS A 96 -6.30 5.52 -2.06
CA CYS A 96 -7.29 6.38 -2.71
C CYS A 96 -8.65 5.67 -2.83
N GLU A 97 -8.68 4.40 -3.22
CA GLU A 97 -9.90 3.58 -3.28
C GLU A 97 -10.55 3.42 -1.89
N GLU A 98 -9.75 3.12 -0.86
CA GLU A 98 -10.21 3.01 0.53
C GLU A 98 -10.80 4.34 1.04
N SER A 99 -10.15 5.46 0.72
CA SER A 99 -10.63 6.80 1.07
C SER A 99 -11.96 7.12 0.41
N GLN A 100 -12.15 6.74 -0.86
CA GLN A 100 -13.43 6.89 -1.55
C GLN A 100 -14.54 6.06 -0.91
N ILE A 101 -14.24 4.83 -0.49
CA ILE A 101 -15.21 3.99 0.24
C ILE A 101 -15.57 4.66 1.58
N SER A 102 -14.58 5.19 2.30
CA SER A 102 -14.83 5.90 3.56
C SER A 102 -15.67 7.16 3.36
N ALA A 103 -15.45 7.92 2.29
CA ALA A 103 -16.27 9.09 1.98
C ALA A 103 -17.72 8.70 1.68
N LYS A 104 -17.94 7.64 0.90
CA LYS A 104 -19.28 7.09 0.63
C LYS A 104 -19.99 6.63 1.90
N GLU A 105 -19.27 5.92 2.77
CA GLU A 105 -19.81 5.46 4.07
C GLU A 105 -20.27 6.63 4.94
N GLN A 106 -19.50 7.73 4.98
CA GLN A 106 -19.87 8.91 5.75
C GLN A 106 -21.11 9.63 5.21
N ILE A 107 -21.25 9.72 3.88
CA ILE A 107 -22.46 10.27 3.27
C ILE A 107 -23.69 9.44 3.65
N ILE A 108 -23.57 8.11 3.69
CA ILE A 108 -24.66 7.21 4.11
C ILE A 108 -24.98 7.43 5.60
N LEU A 109 -23.96 7.58 6.44
CA LEU A 109 -24.14 7.84 7.87
C LEU A 109 -24.86 9.17 8.13
N GLU A 110 -24.53 10.22 7.38
CA GLU A 110 -25.18 11.53 7.50
C GLU A 110 -26.66 11.45 7.11
N LYS A 111 -26.98 10.77 6.00
CA LYS A 111 -28.37 10.53 5.59
C LYS A 111 -29.17 9.77 6.64
N LEU A 112 -28.58 8.76 7.29
CA LEU A 112 -29.23 8.02 8.38
C LEU A 112 -29.54 8.93 9.58
N LYS A 113 -28.61 9.81 9.96
CA LYS A 113 -28.83 10.78 11.05
C LYS A 113 -29.91 11.80 10.73
N GLU A 114 -29.97 12.26 9.48
CA GLU A 114 -31.03 13.16 9.03
C GLU A 114 -32.41 12.49 9.10
N THR A 115 -32.51 11.21 8.71
CA THR A 115 -33.76 10.46 8.81
C THR A 115 -34.18 10.23 10.26
N GLU A 116 -33.24 9.91 11.16
CA GLU A 116 -33.50 9.75 12.60
C GLU A 116 -34.00 11.07 13.22
N LYS A 117 -33.31 12.18 12.95
CA LYS A 117 -33.69 13.50 13.45
C LYS A 117 -35.06 13.95 12.94
N SER A 118 -35.34 13.73 11.66
CA SER A 118 -36.65 14.04 11.07
C SER A 118 -37.77 13.25 11.74
N PHE A 119 -37.52 12.00 12.13
CA PHE A 119 -38.50 11.19 12.85
C PHE A 119 -38.72 11.70 14.28
N GLU A 120 -37.65 12.04 15.01
CA GLU A 120 -37.74 12.62 16.36
C GLU A 120 -38.53 13.94 16.38
N ASP A 121 -38.32 14.80 15.38
CA ASP A 121 -39.03 16.07 15.26
C ASP A 121 -40.52 15.87 14.98
N LEU A 122 -40.89 14.91 14.12
CA LEU A 122 -42.29 14.51 13.92
C LEU A 122 -42.90 13.97 15.21
N GLN A 123 -42.18 13.10 15.93
CA GLN A 123 -42.66 12.51 17.18
C GLN A 123 -42.92 13.57 18.24
N LYS A 124 -42.07 14.60 18.36
CA LYS A 124 -42.30 15.76 19.25
C LYS A 124 -43.55 16.55 18.87
N ILE A 125 -43.81 16.76 17.58
CA ILE A 125 -45.01 17.47 17.13
C ILE A 125 -46.28 16.70 17.51
N PHE A 126 -46.28 15.37 17.36
CA PHE A 126 -47.44 14.53 17.72
C PHE A 126 -47.65 14.36 19.23
N LEU A 127 -46.59 14.50 20.04
CA LEU A 127 -46.64 14.37 21.50
C LEU A 127 -46.81 15.72 22.23
N SER A 128 -46.81 16.84 21.50
CA SER A 128 -47.01 18.16 22.08
C SER A 128 -48.51 18.43 22.32
N PRO A 129 -48.95 18.77 23.54
CA PRO A 129 -50.36 19.03 23.89
C PRO A 129 -51.00 20.21 23.16
#